data_AF-A0A290Q3J4-F1
#
_entry.id   AF-A0A290Q3J4-F1
#
_cell.length_a   1.000
_cell.length_b   1.000
_cell.length_c   1.000
_cell.angle_alpha   90.00
_cell.angle_beta   90.00
_cell.angle_gamma   90.00
#
_symmetry.space_group_name_H-M   'P 1'
#
loop_
_entity.id
_entity.type
_entity.pdbx_description
1 polymer ?
#
loop_
_entity_poly.entity_id
_entity_poly.type
_entity_poly.pdbx_seq_one_letter_code
_entity_poly.pdbx_strand_id
1 'polypeptide(L)'
;MIVRQSMNDWPPLSDFPATIGRLATAEDTRANRASFLLEVNGERIGSPIEMPLPCYARFIDHESGDRQRCVLFQAEEADGKRYFGGWLLEEKRQIVGLDTDFEIVAK
;
A
#
# COMPACT_ATOMS: atom_id res chain seq x y z
N MET A 1 -2.15 -8.03 29.06
CA MET A 1 -3.48 -7.82 28.47
C MET A 1 -3.31 -7.83 26.95
N ILE A 2 -3.67 -8.91 26.27
CA ILE A 2 -3.58 -8.98 24.80
C ILE A 2 -4.89 -8.42 24.27
N VAL A 3 -4.87 -7.18 23.78
CA VAL A 3 -6.02 -6.61 23.07
C VAL A 3 -6.10 -7.34 21.73
N ARG A 4 -7.04 -8.27 21.59
CA ARG A 4 -7.42 -8.79 20.27
C ARG A 4 -8.16 -7.65 19.56
N GLN A 5 -7.49 -6.91 18.68
CA GLN A 5 -8.18 -5.98 17.77
C GLN A 5 -9.19 -6.77 16.96
N SER A 6 -10.44 -6.34 16.98
CA SER A 6 -11.51 -6.93 16.19
C SER A 6 -11.47 -6.34 14.77
N MET A 7 -11.80 -7.12 13.75
CA MET A 7 -11.91 -6.61 12.37
C MET A 7 -12.95 -5.48 12.23
N ASN A 8 -13.85 -5.32 13.21
CA ASN A 8 -14.85 -4.23 13.22
C ASN A 8 -14.24 -2.83 13.30
N ASP A 9 -12.99 -2.69 13.75
CA ASP A 9 -12.34 -1.38 13.90
C ASP A 9 -11.66 -0.89 12.61
N TRP A 10 -11.64 -1.71 11.55
CA TRP A 10 -11.06 -1.37 10.25
C TRP A 10 -12.10 -0.75 9.32
N PRO A 11 -11.77 0.34 8.59
CA PRO A 11 -12.67 0.95 7.63
C PRO A 11 -12.88 0.03 6.42
N PRO A 12 -14.03 0.08 5.74
CA PRO A 12 -14.30 -0.80 4.62
C PRO A 12 -13.34 -0.53 3.46
N LEU A 13 -12.81 -1.61 2.88
CA LEU A 13 -11.87 -1.55 1.75
C LEU A 13 -12.41 -0.80 0.52
N SER A 14 -13.74 -0.73 0.34
CA SER A 14 -14.39 0.05 -0.72
C SER A 14 -14.11 1.54 -0.67
N ASP A 15 -13.70 2.07 0.48
CA ASP A 15 -13.37 3.49 0.65
C ASP A 15 -11.99 3.85 0.06
N PHE A 16 -11.19 2.83 -0.32
CA PHE A 16 -9.81 2.98 -0.78
C PHE A 16 -9.70 2.55 -2.25
N PRO A 17 -9.76 3.48 -3.20
CA PRO A 17 -9.62 3.12 -4.59
C PRO A 17 -8.18 2.69 -4.86
N ALA A 18 -8.00 1.65 -5.69
CA ALA A 18 -6.73 0.97 -5.88
C ALA A 18 -6.34 0.87 -7.36
N THR A 19 -5.04 0.83 -7.63
CA THR A 19 -4.49 0.47 -8.94
C THR A 19 -4.14 -1.01 -8.92
N ILE A 20 -4.85 -1.81 -9.72
CA ILE A 20 -4.78 -3.28 -9.73
C ILE A 20 -4.42 -3.77 -11.13
N GLY A 21 -3.47 -4.72 -11.21
CA GLY A 21 -3.14 -5.44 -12.44
C GLY A 21 -2.52 -4.59 -13.55
N ARG A 22 -2.10 -3.35 -13.23
CA ARG A 22 -1.41 -2.45 -14.16
C ARG A 22 -0.49 -1.49 -13.40
N LEU A 23 0.49 -0.93 -14.10
CA LEU A 23 1.30 0.17 -13.56
C LEU A 23 0.44 1.41 -13.32
N ALA A 24 0.74 2.13 -12.23
CA ALA A 24 0.15 3.42 -11.95
C ALA A 24 0.43 4.43 -13.08
N THR A 25 -0.42 5.43 -13.14
CA THR A 25 -0.28 6.61 -13.99
C THR A 25 -0.22 7.85 -13.13
N ALA A 26 0.19 8.97 -13.72
CA ALA A 26 0.08 10.26 -13.05
C ALA A 26 -1.38 10.64 -12.74
N GLU A 27 -2.38 10.05 -13.39
CA GLU A 27 -3.78 10.26 -13.02
C GLU A 27 -4.14 9.47 -11.75
N ASP A 28 -3.62 8.26 -11.60
CA ASP A 28 -3.88 7.44 -10.42
C ASP A 28 -3.35 8.08 -9.15
N THR A 29 -2.17 8.69 -9.20
CA THR A 29 -1.63 9.45 -8.06
C THR A 29 -2.50 10.66 -7.72
N ARG A 30 -2.96 11.42 -8.73
CA ARG A 30 -3.89 12.55 -8.53
C ARG A 30 -5.25 12.12 -7.97
N ALA A 31 -5.69 10.90 -8.29
CA ALA A 31 -6.97 10.34 -7.87
C ALA A 31 -6.88 9.49 -6.59
N ASN A 32 -5.74 9.50 -5.89
CA ASN A 32 -5.47 8.67 -4.70
C ASN A 32 -5.62 7.15 -4.92
N ARG A 33 -5.42 6.68 -6.16
CA ARG A 33 -5.40 5.25 -6.55
C ARG A 33 -4.00 4.64 -6.53
N ALA A 34 -2.98 5.49 -6.48
CA ALA A 34 -1.58 5.13 -6.35
C ALA A 34 -0.87 6.14 -5.43
N SER A 35 0.14 5.69 -4.69
CA SER A 35 1.02 6.55 -3.88
C SER A 35 2.26 6.99 -4.65
N PHE A 36 2.67 6.23 -5.67
CA PHE A 36 3.88 6.50 -6.43
C PHE A 36 3.72 6.16 -7.91
N LEU A 37 4.68 6.65 -8.69
CA LEU A 37 4.89 6.30 -10.08
C LEU A 37 6.34 5.81 -10.22
N LEU A 38 6.54 4.59 -10.70
CA LEU A 38 7.87 4.09 -11.04
C LEU A 38 8.18 4.52 -12.47
N GLU A 39 9.11 5.47 -12.63
CA GLU A 39 9.45 6.06 -13.92
C GLU A 39 10.96 6.32 -14.04
N VAL A 40 11.51 6.06 -15.22
CA VAL A 40 12.86 6.46 -15.61
C VAL A 40 12.77 7.18 -16.95
N ASN A 41 13.27 8.41 -17.03
CA ASN A 41 13.28 9.23 -18.25
C ASN A 41 11.90 9.40 -18.93
N GLY A 42 10.79 9.52 -18.17
CA GLY A 42 9.45 9.64 -18.76
C GLY A 42 8.76 8.31 -19.08
N GLU A 43 9.46 7.19 -18.97
CA GLU A 43 8.91 5.87 -19.24
C GLU A 43 8.58 5.15 -17.93
N ARG A 44 7.34 4.68 -17.82
CA ARG A 44 6.92 3.88 -16.67
C ARG A 44 7.62 2.53 -16.70
N ILE A 45 8.29 2.21 -15.61
CA ILE A 45 9.04 0.97 -15.46
C ILE A 45 8.34 0.02 -14.48
N GLY A 46 8.81 -1.22 -14.47
CA GLY A 46 8.35 -2.24 -13.54
C GLY A 46 7.21 -3.10 -14.08
N SER A 47 6.57 -3.84 -13.18
CA SER A 47 5.44 -4.71 -13.49
C SER A 47 4.47 -4.74 -12.31
N PRO A 48 3.15 -4.83 -12.56
CA PRO A 48 2.18 -4.97 -11.48
C PRO A 48 2.38 -6.29 -10.74
N ILE A 49 2.22 -6.27 -9.42
CA ILE A 49 2.24 -7.48 -8.61
C ILE A 49 0.79 -8.01 -8.49
N GLU A 50 0.58 -9.27 -8.86
CA GLU A 50 -0.72 -9.92 -8.70
C GLU A 50 -0.97 -10.26 -7.23
N MET A 51 -1.86 -9.49 -6.59
CA MET A 51 -2.32 -9.75 -5.23
C MET A 51 -3.68 -9.08 -4.98
N PRO A 52 -4.43 -9.51 -3.95
CA PRO A 52 -5.67 -8.85 -3.56
C PRO A 52 -5.40 -7.41 -3.11
N LEU A 53 -5.95 -6.44 -3.85
CA LEU A 53 -5.92 -5.02 -3.51
C LEU A 53 -7.34 -4.42 -3.70
N PRO A 54 -7.71 -3.42 -2.91
CA PRO A 54 -7.03 -3.01 -1.67
C PRO A 54 -7.06 -4.13 -0.61
N CYS A 55 -6.11 -4.13 0.33
CA CYS A 55 -6.10 -5.10 1.44
C CYS A 55 -5.54 -4.50 2.74
N TYR A 56 -5.84 -5.11 3.88
CA TYR A 56 -5.36 -4.64 5.18
C TYR A 56 -3.96 -5.15 5.47
N ALA A 57 -3.11 -4.25 5.94
CA ALA A 57 -1.75 -4.53 6.38
C ALA A 57 -1.39 -3.74 7.63
N ARG A 58 -0.25 -4.05 8.23
CA ARG A 58 0.45 -3.17 9.17
C ARG A 58 1.70 -2.62 8.51
N PHE A 59 1.87 -1.31 8.52
CA PHE A 59 3.15 -0.69 8.21
C PHE A 59 4.07 -0.80 9.42
N ILE A 60 5.32 -1.19 9.21
CA ILE A 60 6.34 -1.36 10.23
C ILE A 60 7.30 -0.17 10.11
N ASP A 61 7.30 0.70 11.11
CA ASP A 61 8.35 1.71 11.23
C ASP A 61 9.61 1.03 11.80
N HIS A 62 10.64 0.91 10.97
CA HIS A 62 11.89 0.25 11.35
C HIS A 62 12.74 1.06 12.34
N GLU A 63 12.49 2.37 12.50
CA GLU A 63 13.19 3.21 13.47
C GLU A 63 12.62 3.03 14.88
N SER A 64 11.29 3.12 15.01
CA SER A 64 10.58 3.02 16.29
C SER A 64 10.19 1.60 16.69
N GLY A 65 10.04 0.69 15.71
CA GLY A 65 9.43 -0.62 15.89
C GLY A 65 7.91 -0.62 15.96
N ASP A 66 7.28 0.56 15.77
CA ASP A 66 5.84 0.70 15.82
C ASP A 66 5.16 0.06 14.61
N ARG A 67 3.94 -0.43 14.84
CA ARG A 67 3.08 -1.01 13.81
C ARG A 67 1.83 -0.19 13.67
N GLN A 68 1.60 0.34 12.48
CA GLN A 68 0.47 1.21 12.19
C GLN A 68 -0.49 0.53 11.22
N ARG A 69 -1.80 0.78 11.36
CA ARG A 69 -2.76 0.15 10.46
C ARG A 69 -2.68 0.80 9.09
N CYS A 70 -2.65 -0.04 8.07
CA CYS A 70 -2.47 0.37 6.69
C CYS A 70 -3.47 -0.33 5.79
N VAL A 71 -3.97 0.37 4.77
CA VAL A 71 -4.63 -0.25 3.63
C VAL A 71 -3.68 -0.18 2.45
N LEU A 72 -3.21 -1.31 1.96
CA LEU A 72 -2.44 -1.38 0.71
C LEU A 72 -3.40 -1.21 -0.47
N PHE A 73 -3.03 -0.39 -1.44
CA PHE A 73 -3.87 -0.11 -2.61
C PHE A 73 -3.07 0.00 -3.93
N GLN A 74 -1.75 -0.24 -3.86
CA GLN A 74 -0.87 -0.33 -5.02
C GLN A 74 0.26 -1.33 -4.72
N ALA A 75 0.63 -2.15 -5.70
CA ALA A 75 1.77 -3.06 -5.62
C ALA A 75 2.45 -3.24 -6.98
N GLU A 76 3.73 -2.89 -7.06
CA GLU A 76 4.53 -2.94 -8.30
C GLU A 76 5.95 -3.43 -7.99
N GLU A 77 6.57 -4.12 -8.95
CA GLU A 77 7.96 -4.59 -8.85
C GLU A 77 8.82 -3.92 -9.92
N ALA A 78 9.99 -3.42 -9.53
CA ALA A 78 11.01 -2.93 -10.45
C ALA A 78 12.41 -3.21 -9.89
N ASP A 79 13.35 -3.58 -10.76
CA ASP A 79 14.74 -3.87 -10.39
C ASP A 79 14.90 -4.89 -9.24
N GLY A 80 14.05 -5.92 -9.23
CA GLY A 80 14.03 -6.97 -8.21
C GLY A 80 13.55 -6.49 -6.83
N LYS A 81 12.97 -5.29 -6.74
CA LYS A 81 12.39 -4.73 -5.52
C LYS A 81 10.89 -4.59 -5.69
N ARG A 82 10.16 -4.94 -4.64
CA ARG A 82 8.70 -4.88 -4.59
C ARG A 82 8.30 -3.66 -3.77
N TYR A 83 7.53 -2.77 -4.38
CA TYR A 83 7.10 -1.50 -3.82
C TYR A 83 5.60 -1.52 -3.59
N PHE A 84 5.17 -1.17 -2.38
CA PHE A 84 3.76 -1.08 -2.02
C PHE A 84 3.39 0.36 -1.66
N GLY A 85 2.20 0.77 -2.12
CA GLY A 85 1.56 2.02 -1.77
C GLY A 85 0.44 1.74 -0.78
N GLY A 86 0.45 2.48 0.33
CA GLY A 86 -0.45 2.24 1.46
C GLY A 86 -1.05 3.50 2.03
N TRP A 87 -2.20 3.38 2.68
CA TRP A 87 -2.85 4.46 3.41
C TRP A 87 -2.78 4.20 4.91
N LEU A 88 -2.02 5.01 5.66
CA LEU A 88 -1.97 4.94 7.11
C LEU A 88 -3.28 5.47 7.70
N LEU A 89 -4.00 4.62 8.42
CA LEU A 89 -5.35 4.92 8.88
C LEU A 89 -5.38 6.01 9.95
N GLU A 90 -4.47 5.93 10.92
CA GLU A 90 -4.39 6.89 12.03
C GLU A 90 -3.92 8.27 11.57
N GLU A 91 -2.93 8.32 10.68
CA GLU A 91 -2.33 9.56 10.19
C GLU A 91 -3.07 10.17 8.99
N LYS A 92 -3.96 9.39 8.36
CA LYS A 92 -4.72 9.77 7.17
C LYS A 92 -3.84 10.27 6.02
N ARG A 93 -2.71 9.58 5.80
CA ARG A 93 -1.78 9.89 4.71
C ARG A 93 -1.36 8.65 3.94
N GLN A 94 -0.90 8.88 2.72
CA GLN A 94 -0.26 7.87 1.91
C GLN A 94 1.18 7.63 2.35
N ILE A 95 1.64 6.39 2.12
CA ILE A 95 3.01 5.96 2.33
C ILE A 95 3.44 5.06 1.18
N VAL A 96 4.75 5.03 0.94
CA VAL A 96 5.42 4.13 0.01
C VAL A 96 6.47 3.38 0.80
N GLY A 97 6.54 2.07 0.61
CA GLY A 97 7.56 1.24 1.24
C GLY A 97 7.91 0.04 0.38
N LEU A 98 8.92 -0.70 0.79
CA LEU A 98 9.20 -2.03 0.28
C LEU A 98 8.20 -3.03 0.85
N ASP A 99 8.06 -4.19 0.20
CA ASP A 99 7.23 -5.28 0.72
C ASP A 99 7.61 -5.72 2.15
N THR A 100 8.90 -5.60 2.50
CA THR A 100 9.41 -5.86 3.86
C THR A 100 8.89 -4.91 4.93
N ASP A 101 8.38 -3.74 4.54
CA ASP A 101 7.87 -2.72 5.45
C ASP A 101 6.41 -2.98 5.83
N PHE A 102 5.79 -4.04 5.28
CA PHE A 102 4.38 -4.35 5.47
C PHE A 102 4.13 -5.79 5.90
N GLU A 103 3.20 -5.96 6.83
CA GLU A 103 2.65 -7.25 7.24
C GLU A 103 1.18 -7.34 6.80
N ILE A 104 0.87 -8.16 5.79
CA ILE A 104 -0.51 -8.34 5.31
C ILE A 104 -1.34 -9.08 6.36
N VAL A 105 -2.50 -8.52 6.73
CA VAL A 105 -3.36 -9.01 7.79
C VAL A 105 -4.58 -9.74 7.23
N ALA A 106 -5.26 -9.13 6.25
CA ALA A 106 -6.50 -9.65 5.67
C ALA A 106 -6.82 -8.99 4.32
N LYS A 107 -7.72 -9.62 3.57
CA LYS A 107 -8.20 -9.18 2.26
C LYS A 107 -9.69 -8.89 2.28
#